data_AF-A0A2H0A0S5-F1
#
_entry.id   AF-A0A2H0A0S5-F1
#
_cell.length_a   1.000
_cell.length_b   1.000
_cell.length_c   1.000
_cell.angle_alpha   90.00
_cell.angle_beta   90.00
_cell.angle_gamma   90.00
#
_symmetry.space_group_name_H-M   'P 1'
#
loop_
_entity.id
_entity.type
_entity.pdbx_description
1 polymer ?
#
loop_
_entity_poly.entity_id
_entity_poly.type
_entity_poly.pdbx_seq_one_letter_code
_entity_poly.pdbx_strand_id
1 'polypeptide(L)'
;MFIVYLKISRLPLGKMADIGAVCVPLGHTLGRMGCFFAGCCYGKVCHQPWAITFRNPESLAPLYVSLHPTQLYSSASNFCIFLLIFSLRRYKQYDGQLFWIYLAVYGITRSMIEFFRGDFRGAMFWNTFSISQV
;
A
#
# COMPACT_ATOMS: atom_id res chain seq x y z
N MET A 1 -18.37 11.11 9.96
CA MET A 1 -18.86 10.32 11.13
C MET A 1 -17.76 10.09 12.17
N PHE A 2 -16.59 9.54 11.80
CA PHE A 2 -15.48 9.26 12.74
C PHE A 2 -14.90 10.53 13.42
N ILE A 3 -14.63 11.60 12.67
CA ILE A 3 -14.08 12.86 13.23
C ILE A 3 -15.04 13.52 14.24
N VAL A 4 -16.35 13.46 13.97
CA VAL A 4 -17.39 14.02 14.85
C VAL A 4 -17.45 13.26 16.16
N TYR A 5 -17.39 11.92 16.11
CA TYR A 5 -17.33 11.06 17.30
C TYR A 5 -16.09 11.37 18.16
N LEU A 6 -14.92 11.53 17.54
CA LEU A 6 -13.68 11.87 18.26
C LEU A 6 -13.73 13.21 18.98
N LYS A 7 -14.37 14.20 18.34
CA LYS A 7 -14.55 15.55 18.90
C LYS A 7 -15.50 15.53 20.09
N ILE A 8 -16.54 14.69 20.04
CA ILE A 8 -17.51 14.48 21.13
C ILE A 8 -16.87 13.70 22.29
N SER A 9 -16.03 12.71 22.01
CA SER A 9 -15.36 11.86 23.02
C SER A 9 -14.09 12.48 23.64
N ARG A 10 -13.70 13.71 23.26
CA ARG A 10 -12.47 14.41 23.71
C ARG A 10 -11.18 13.58 23.59
N LEU A 11 -11.11 12.70 22.61
CA LEU A 11 -9.91 11.88 22.38
C LEU A 11 -8.86 12.68 21.59
N PRO A 12 -7.58 12.63 21.98
CA PRO A 12 -6.53 13.33 21.25
C PRO A 12 -6.37 12.70 19.86
N LEU A 13 -6.82 13.42 18.83
CA LEU A 13 -6.82 13.00 17.43
C LEU A 13 -5.44 12.49 16.98
N GLY A 14 -4.36 13.15 17.42
CA GLY A 14 -2.99 12.74 17.11
C GLY A 14 -2.63 11.35 17.65
N LYS A 15 -3.09 10.98 18.86
CA LYS A 15 -2.82 9.63 19.41
C LYS A 15 -3.56 8.57 18.62
N MET A 16 -4.80 8.83 18.23
CA MET A 16 -5.56 7.86 17.43
C MET A 16 -5.02 7.74 16.00
N ALA A 17 -4.58 8.85 15.41
CA ALA A 17 -3.89 8.84 14.13
C ALA A 17 -2.58 8.04 14.18
N ASP A 18 -1.79 8.17 15.25
CA ASP A 18 -0.56 7.40 15.45
C ASP A 18 -0.81 5.90 15.62
N ILE A 19 -1.87 5.52 16.34
CA ILE A 19 -2.29 4.10 16.45
C ILE A 19 -2.71 3.58 15.07
N GLY A 20 -3.50 4.37 14.33
CA GLY A 20 -3.89 4.05 12.96
C GLY A 20 -2.68 3.88 12.02
N ALA A 21 -1.67 4.74 12.16
CA ALA A 21 -0.44 4.70 11.36
C ALA A 21 0.34 3.39 11.52
N VAL A 22 0.18 2.69 12.64
CA VAL A 22 0.77 1.36 12.87
C VAL A 22 -0.15 0.25 12.35
N CYS A 23 -1.45 0.31 12.65
CA CYS A 23 -2.39 -0.77 12.31
C CYS A 23 -2.71 -0.85 10.81
N VAL A 24 -2.84 0.30 10.14
CA VAL A 24 -3.21 0.38 8.71
C VAL A 24 -2.19 -0.32 7.80
N PRO A 25 -0.87 -0.05 7.85
CA PRO A 25 0.08 -0.72 6.96
C PRO A 25 0.12 -2.24 7.17
N LEU A 26 -0.06 -2.71 8.41
CA LEU A 26 -0.15 -4.14 8.68
C LEU A 26 -1.40 -4.76 8.03
N GLY A 27 -2.57 -4.13 8.20
CA GLY A 27 -3.80 -4.57 7.53
C GLY A 27 -3.69 -4.56 6.01
N HIS A 28 -3.05 -3.54 5.44
CA HIS A 28 -2.81 -3.43 4.00
C HIS A 28 -1.86 -4.51 3.48
N THR A 29 -0.84 -4.88 4.27
CA THR A 29 0.08 -5.97 3.96
C THR A 29 -0.68 -7.28 3.78
N LEU A 30 -1.54 -7.63 4.74
CA LEU A 30 -2.38 -8.83 4.70
C LEU A 30 -3.38 -8.78 3.53
N GLY A 31 -4.04 -7.64 3.32
CA GLY A 31 -4.99 -7.47 2.21
C GLY A 31 -4.33 -7.68 0.85
N ARG A 32 -3.10 -7.18 0.66
CA ARG A 32 -2.34 -7.38 -0.59
C ARG A 32 -1.85 -8.81 -0.78
N MET A 33 -1.56 -9.55 0.30
CA MET A 33 -1.32 -10.99 0.20
C MET A 33 -2.58 -11.74 -0.22
N GLY A 34 -3.76 -11.35 0.28
CA GLY A 34 -5.04 -11.87 -0.21
C GLY A 34 -5.22 -11.65 -1.72
N CYS A 35 -4.91 -10.44 -2.21
CA CYS A 35 -4.94 -10.14 -3.65
C CYS A 35 -3.97 -11.01 -4.47
N PHE A 36 -2.81 -11.35 -3.90
CA PHE A 36 -1.85 -12.24 -4.55
C PHE A 36 -2.42 -13.66 -4.71
N PHE A 37 -3.04 -14.22 -3.67
CA PHE A 37 -3.68 -15.54 -3.76
C PHE A 37 -4.87 -15.57 -4.71
N ALA A 38 -5.63 -14.47 -4.80
CA ALA A 38 -6.70 -14.31 -5.78
C ALA A 38 -6.19 -14.04 -7.21
N GLY A 39 -4.92 -13.63 -7.36
CA GLY A 39 -4.33 -13.23 -8.64
C GLY A 39 -4.88 -11.93 -9.22
N CYS A 40 -5.37 -11.01 -8.39
CA CYS A 40 -5.89 -9.71 -8.86
C CYS A 40 -4.87 -8.58 -8.70
N CYS A 41 -5.04 -7.48 -9.43
CA CYS A 41 -4.17 -6.29 -9.37
C CYS A 41 -2.69 -6.54 -9.72
N TYR A 42 -2.43 -7.36 -10.74
CA TYR A 42 -1.09 -7.69 -11.22
C TYR A 42 -0.42 -6.50 -11.95
N GLY A 43 0.91 -6.57 -12.10
CA GLY A 43 1.72 -5.56 -12.80
C GLY A 43 1.83 -5.79 -14.30
N LYS A 44 2.73 -5.03 -14.95
CA LYS A 44 3.02 -5.21 -16.39
C LYS A 44 3.60 -6.60 -16.68
N VAL A 45 3.51 -7.02 -17.94
CA VAL A 45 4.22 -8.20 -18.43
C VAL A 45 5.71 -8.02 -18.19
N CYS A 46 6.34 -9.05 -17.63
CA CYS A 46 7.71 -9.01 -17.17
C CYS A 46 8.46 -10.29 -17.58
N HIS A 47 9.67 -10.14 -18.11
CA HIS A 47 10.53 -11.26 -18.48
C HIS A 47 11.70 -11.44 -17.49
N GLN A 48 11.63 -10.80 -16.32
CA GLN A 48 12.64 -10.89 -15.28
C GLN A 48 12.52 -12.21 -14.50
N PRO A 49 13.60 -12.71 -13.87
CA PRO A 49 13.61 -14.01 -13.21
C PRO A 49 12.66 -14.12 -11.99
N TRP A 50 12.22 -12.99 -11.44
CA TRP A 50 11.24 -12.93 -10.33
C TRP A 50 9.80 -12.71 -10.80
N ALA A 51 9.52 -12.76 -12.11
CA ALA A 51 8.16 -12.67 -12.63
C ALA A 51 7.34 -13.89 -12.20
N ILE A 52 6.05 -13.68 -11.91
CA ILE A 52 5.16 -14.75 -11.46
C ILE A 52 4.14 -15.03 -12.57
N THR A 53 4.00 -16.31 -12.90
CA THR A 53 3.01 -16.81 -13.86
C THR A 53 1.87 -17.49 -13.11
N PHE A 54 0.64 -17.00 -13.31
CA PHE A 54 -0.55 -17.66 -12.76
C PHE A 54 -0.96 -18.81 -13.68
N ARG A 55 -1.16 -20.00 -13.10
CA ARG A 55 -1.58 -21.22 -13.82
C ARG A 55 -2.96 -21.72 -13.42
N ASN A 56 -3.51 -21.21 -12.33
CA ASN A 56 -4.81 -21.61 -11.84
C ASN A 56 -5.91 -20.92 -12.67
N PRO A 57 -6.86 -21.66 -13.30
CA PRO A 57 -7.95 -21.09 -14.08
C PRO A 57 -8.88 -20.16 -13.29
N GLU A 58 -8.92 -20.27 -11.96
CA GLU A 58 -9.70 -19.37 -11.09
C GLU A 58 -9.00 -18.02 -10.82
N SER A 59 -7.79 -17.84 -11.32
CA SER A 59 -7.04 -16.60 -11.16
C SER A 59 -7.62 -15.48 -12.02
N LEU A 60 -7.74 -14.28 -11.44
CA LEU A 60 -8.12 -13.06 -12.18
C LEU A 60 -7.01 -12.54 -13.11
N ALA A 61 -5.81 -13.12 -13.04
CA ALA A 61 -4.67 -12.78 -13.88
C ALA A 61 -4.67 -13.56 -15.21
N PRO A 62 -4.09 -13.00 -16.29
CA PRO A 62 -3.92 -13.72 -17.53
C PRO A 62 -3.05 -14.96 -17.31
N LEU A 63 -3.61 -16.11 -17.66
CA LEU A 63 -2.99 -17.42 -17.50
C LEU A 63 -1.74 -17.54 -18.37
N TYR A 64 -0.70 -18.18 -17.82
CA TYR A 64 0.58 -18.45 -18.50
C TYR A 64 1.36 -17.20 -18.96
N VAL A 65 0.98 -16.00 -18.50
CA VAL A 65 1.72 -14.77 -18.76
C VAL A 65 2.61 -14.44 -17.57
N SER A 66 3.87 -14.12 -17.84
CA SER A 66 4.82 -13.67 -16.81
C SER A 66 4.54 -12.21 -16.45
N LEU A 67 4.16 -11.96 -15.20
CA LEU A 67 3.73 -10.64 -14.74
C LEU A 67 4.61 -10.17 -13.58
N HIS A 68 4.77 -8.85 -13.46
CA HIS A 68 5.35 -8.24 -12.27
C HIS A 68 4.43 -8.51 -11.05
N PRO A 69 4.94 -9.10 -9.96
CA PRO A 69 4.17 -9.36 -8.76
C PRO A 69 4.06 -8.09 -7.89
N THR A 70 3.41 -7.06 -8.43
CA THR A 70 3.21 -5.76 -7.75
C THR A 70 2.45 -5.91 -6.43
N GLN A 71 1.69 -6.98 -6.26
CA GLN A 71 1.02 -7.33 -5.00
C GLN A 71 2.04 -7.67 -3.91
N LEU A 72 3.06 -8.47 -4.23
CA LEU A 72 4.15 -8.79 -3.30
C LEU A 72 5.00 -7.57 -3.01
N TYR A 73 5.30 -6.73 -4.01
CA TYR A 73 6.01 -5.47 -3.77
C TYR A 73 5.21 -4.54 -2.87
N SER A 74 3.91 -4.42 -3.09
CA SER A 74 3.02 -3.64 -2.23
C SER A 74 2.99 -4.21 -0.82
N SER A 75 2.83 -5.52 -0.68
CA SER A 75 2.78 -6.18 0.62
C SER A 75 4.10 -5.99 1.39
N ALA A 76 5.23 -6.32 0.76
CA ALA A 76 6.56 -6.14 1.35
C ALA A 76 6.82 -4.68 1.74
N SER A 77 6.48 -3.72 0.87
CA SER A 77 6.65 -2.30 1.17
C SER A 77 5.79 -1.84 2.35
N ASN A 78 4.53 -2.28 2.42
CA ASN A 78 3.66 -1.95 3.55
C ASN A 78 4.15 -2.61 4.85
N PHE A 79 4.71 -3.81 4.77
CA PHE A 79 5.31 -4.47 5.91
C PHE A 79 6.58 -3.75 6.40
N CYS A 80 7.44 -3.30 5.48
CA CYS A 80 8.60 -2.48 5.80
C CYS A 80 8.19 -1.15 6.45
N ILE A 81 7.13 -0.50 5.95
CA ILE A 81 6.56 0.70 6.59
C ILE A 81 6.09 0.38 8.00
N PHE A 82 5.35 -0.71 8.18
CA PHE A 82 4.91 -1.14 9.50
C PHE A 82 6.09 -1.32 10.45
N LEU A 83 7.14 -2.05 10.04
CA LEU A 83 8.34 -2.26 10.86
C LEU A 83 9.05 -0.95 11.19
N LEU A 84 9.15 -0.03 10.22
CA LEU A 84 9.76 1.29 10.41
C LEU A 84 8.97 2.11 11.43
N ILE A 85 7.66 2.27 11.24
CA ILE A 85 6.81 3.06 12.15
C ILE A 85 6.74 2.39 13.53
N PHE A 86 6.63 1.07 13.59
CA PHE A 86 6.65 0.30 14.83
C PHE A 86 7.98 0.44 15.57
N SER A 87 9.10 0.53 14.87
CA SER A 87 10.41 0.76 15.48
C SER A 87 10.58 2.22 15.92
N LEU A 88 10.01 3.18 15.20
CA LEU A 88 10.04 4.60 15.57
C LEU A 88 9.08 4.95 16.70
N ARG A 89 8.10 4.08 17.01
CA ARG A 89 7.10 4.33 18.07
C ARG A 89 7.73 4.60 19.44
N ARG A 90 8.89 3.98 19.73
CA ARG A 90 9.63 4.15 21.00
C ARG A 90 10.39 5.48 21.09
N TYR A 91 10.57 6.18 19.97
CA TYR A 91 11.27 7.47 19.87
C TYR A 91 10.30 8.62 19.58
N LYS A 92 8.99 8.38 19.70
CA LYS A 92 7.95 9.38 19.48
C LYS A 92 8.08 10.51 20.52
N GLN A 93 8.06 11.76 20.03
CA GLN A 93 8.14 12.97 20.84
C GLN A 93 6.80 13.70 20.98
N TYR A 94 5.95 13.69 19.94
CA TYR A 94 4.66 14.38 19.94
C TYR A 94 3.54 13.55 19.30
N ASP A 95 2.29 13.81 19.69
CA ASP A 95 1.10 13.14 19.15
C ASP A 95 0.84 13.55 17.69
N GLY A 96 0.73 12.56 16.80
CA GLY A 96 0.60 12.74 15.36
C GLY A 96 1.91 12.60 14.57
N GLN A 97 3.06 12.47 15.24
CA GLN A 97 4.36 12.31 14.59
C GLN A 97 4.42 11.06 13.70
N LEU A 98 3.94 9.92 14.20
CA LEU A 98 4.00 8.66 13.47
C LEU A 98 3.06 8.69 12.27
N PHE A 99 1.92 9.36 12.40
CA PHE A 99 0.99 9.57 11.28
C PHE A 99 1.62 10.34 10.12
N TRP A 100 2.32 11.44 10.41
CA TRP A 100 2.98 12.23 9.36
C TRP A 100 4.13 11.46 8.69
N ILE A 101 4.94 10.75 9.46
CA ILE A 101 6.01 9.89 8.92
C ILE A 101 5.40 8.79 8.05
N TYR A 102 4.34 8.14 8.53
CA TYR A 102 3.61 7.13 7.76
C TYR A 102 3.11 7.70 6.43
N LEU A 103 2.48 8.88 6.44
CA LEU A 103 1.96 9.51 5.23
C LEU A 103 3.07 9.79 4.21
N ALA A 104 4.21 10.31 4.66
CA ALA A 104 5.35 10.61 3.80
C ALA A 104 5.97 9.34 3.19
N VAL A 105 6.26 8.33 4.00
CA VAL A 105 6.88 7.08 3.52
C VAL A 105 5.91 6.29 2.65
N TYR A 106 4.63 6.23 3.02
CA TYR A 106 3.60 5.59 2.20
C TYR A 106 3.46 6.28 0.84
N GLY A 107 3.45 7.61 0.78
CA GLY A 107 3.43 8.35 -0.48
C GLY A 107 4.61 7.98 -1.39
N ILE A 108 5.84 8.02 -0.88
CA ILE A 108 7.05 7.70 -1.65
C ILE A 108 7.00 6.27 -2.19
N THR A 109 6.73 5.30 -1.32
CA THR A 109 6.67 3.88 -1.72
C THR A 109 5.54 3.60 -2.70
N ARG A 110 4.39 4.25 -2.53
CA ARG A 110 3.24 4.14 -3.44
C ARG A 110 3.62 4.65 -4.84
N SER A 111 4.30 5.79 -4.92
CA SER A 111 4.81 6.32 -6.19
C SER A 111 5.80 5.37 -6.85
N MET A 112 6.71 4.76 -6.08
CA MET A 112 7.66 3.77 -6.61
C MET A 112 6.97 2.53 -7.19
N ILE A 113 5.98 1.98 -6.49
CA ILE A 113 5.25 0.78 -6.93
C ILE A 113 4.38 1.05 -8.16
N GLU A 114 3.85 2.27 -8.29
CA GLU A 114 2.99 2.64 -9.42
C GLU A 114 3.74 2.57 -10.76
N PHE A 115 5.05 2.82 -10.82
CA PHE A 115 5.85 2.64 -12.04
C PHE A 115 5.81 1.20 -12.58
N PHE A 116 5.70 0.22 -11.69
CA PHE A 116 5.61 -1.21 -12.03
C PHE A 116 4.19 -1.68 -12.33
N ARG A 117 3.16 -0.86 -12.02
CA ARG A 117 1.76 -1.19 -12.33
C ARG A 117 1.46 -0.91 -13.81
N GLY A 118 0.79 -1.87 -14.44
CA GLY A 118 0.43 -1.84 -15.86
C GLY A 118 -0.98 -1.37 -16.17
N ASP A 119 -1.75 -1.05 -15.14
CA ASP A 119 -3.13 -0.63 -15.25
C ASP A 119 -3.23 0.86 -15.63
N PHE A 120 -3.59 1.15 -16.90
CA PHE A 120 -4.17 2.44 -17.29
C PHE A 120 -5.55 2.59 -16.63
N ARG A 121 -5.61 2.99 -15.35
CA ARG A 121 -6.88 3.18 -14.59
C ARG A 121 -7.26 4.64 -14.40
N GLY A 122 -7.05 5.45 -15.43
CA GLY A 122 -7.35 6.88 -15.44
C GLY A 122 -6.09 7.71 -15.24
N ALA A 123 -5.60 8.30 -16.32
CA ALA A 123 -4.58 9.32 -16.28
C ALA A 123 -5.26 10.69 -16.17
N MET A 124 -4.91 11.48 -15.16
CA MET A 124 -5.53 12.80 -14.96
C MET A 124 -4.70 13.92 -15.60
N PHE A 125 -3.38 13.72 -15.77
CA PHE A 125 -2.48 14.65 -16.47
C PHE A 125 -1.64 13.90 -17.51
N TRP A 126 -1.76 14.29 -18.78
CA TRP A 126 -0.89 13.91 -19.90
C TRP A 126 -0.56 12.41 -20.04
N ASN A 127 -1.49 11.51 -19.73
CA ASN A 127 -1.32 10.06 -19.88
C ASN A 127 -0.14 9.41 -19.09
N THR A 128 0.53 10.16 -18.21
CA THR A 128 1.69 9.70 -17.44
C THR A 128 1.42 9.57 -15.95
N PHE A 129 0.47 10.32 -15.39
CA PHE A 129 0.18 10.32 -13.96
C PHE A 129 -1.18 9.69 -13.64
N SER A 130 -1.18 8.63 -12.82
CA SER A 130 -2.40 7.97 -12.32
C SER A 130 -3.02 8.78 -11.19
N ILE A 131 -4.32 8.58 -10.92
CA ILE A 131 -5.08 9.22 -9.82
C ILE A 131 -4.42 8.99 -8.44
N SER A 132 -3.57 7.96 -8.30
CA SER A 132 -2.83 7.71 -7.06
C SER A 132 -1.59 8.61 -6.89
N GLN A 133 -1.24 9.41 -7.89
CA GLN A 133 -0.03 10.27 -7.93
C GLN A 133 -0.35 11.77 -7.83
N VAL A 134 -1.63 12.16 -7.85
CA VAL A 134 -2.14 13.53 -7.68
C VAL A 134 -2.91 13.60 -6.36
#